data_AF-A0A090VW41-F1
#
_entry.id   AF-A0A090VW41-F1
#
_cell.length_a   1.000
_cell.length_b   1.000
_cell.length_c   1.000
_cell.angle_alpha   90.00
_cell.angle_beta   90.00
_cell.angle_gamma   90.00
#
_symmetry.space_group_name_H-M   'P 1'
#
loop_
_entity.id
_entity.type
_entity.pdbx_description
1 polymer ?
#
loop_
_entity_poly.entity_id
_entity_poly.type
_entity_poly.pdbx_seq_one_letter_code
_entity_poly.pdbx_strand_id
1 'polypeptide(L)'
;MRCAASRLITIHQIDEMIDSGLEVISCGANVPFADKEIFFGPIMEHTDYKVSLIPDFISNCGMARVFAYFMERKVLMTDEAIFNDTSQTIKKALKKVYNKNKSKTEISATAFEIALNELI
;
A
#
# COMPACT_ATOMS: atom_id res chain seq x y z
N MET A 1 -9.42 3.35 1.94
CA MET A 1 -10.61 2.74 1.32
C MET A 1 -10.75 1.32 1.86
N ARG A 2 -11.88 0.96 2.48
CA ARG A 2 -12.14 -0.45 2.83
C ARG A 2 -12.61 -1.16 1.58
N CYS A 3 -11.69 -1.83 0.89
CA CYS A 3 -12.06 -2.76 -0.17
C CYS A 3 -12.33 -4.11 0.50
N ALA A 4 -13.53 -4.68 0.31
CA ALA A 4 -13.91 -5.96 0.90
C ALA A 4 -13.60 -7.16 -0.01
N ALA A 5 -13.45 -6.92 -1.31
CA ALA A 5 -13.06 -7.91 -2.30
C ALA A 5 -12.05 -7.35 -3.31
N SER A 6 -11.32 -8.24 -3.96
CA SER A 6 -10.33 -7.92 -4.99
C SER A 6 -10.98 -7.64 -6.34
N ARG A 7 -10.29 -6.86 -7.19
CA ARG A 7 -10.62 -6.61 -8.60
C ARG A 7 -11.99 -5.98 -8.84
N LEU A 8 -12.41 -5.08 -7.94
CA LEU A 8 -13.71 -4.43 -8.03
C LEU A 8 -13.65 -3.09 -8.75
N ILE A 9 -12.53 -2.37 -8.63
CA ILE A 9 -12.48 -0.96 -9.00
C ILE A 9 -12.07 -0.79 -10.46
N THR A 10 -12.95 -0.19 -11.25
CA THR A 10 -12.72 0.13 -12.67
C THR A 10 -12.15 1.53 -12.86
N ILE A 11 -11.57 1.80 -14.04
CA ILE A 11 -11.02 3.13 -14.37
C ILE A 11 -12.07 4.25 -14.28
N HIS A 12 -13.29 4.00 -14.78
CA HIS A 12 -14.37 4.99 -14.76
C HIS A 12 -14.75 5.40 -13.34
N GLN A 13 -14.84 4.43 -12.42
CA GLN A 13 -15.15 4.72 -11.02
C GLN A 13 -14.03 5.51 -10.34
N ILE A 14 -12.77 5.23 -10.68
CA ILE A 14 -11.65 6.01 -10.16
C ILE A 14 -11.70 7.45 -10.67
N ASP A 15 -11.89 7.65 -11.97
CA ASP A 15 -11.95 8.99 -12.54
C ASP A 15 -13.09 9.82 -11.92
N GLU A 16 -14.29 9.26 -11.76
CA GLU A 16 -15.39 9.92 -11.05
C GLU A 16 -15.00 10.32 -9.61
N MET A 17 -14.33 9.43 -8.89
CA MET A 17 -13.90 9.72 -7.52
C MET A 17 -12.83 10.82 -7.49
N ILE A 18 -11.87 10.81 -8.41
CA ILE A 18 -10.83 11.84 -8.55
C ILE A 18 -11.48 13.19 -8.87
N ASP A 19 -12.40 13.23 -9.82
CA ASP A 19 -13.12 14.46 -10.21
C ASP A 19 -13.97 15.01 -9.06
N SER A 20 -14.46 14.15 -8.16
CA SER A 20 -15.18 14.55 -6.94
C SER A 20 -14.26 15.04 -5.79
N GLY A 21 -12.95 15.07 -5.99
CA GLY A 21 -11.97 15.58 -5.03
C GLY A 21 -11.24 14.52 -4.20
N LEU A 22 -11.16 13.27 -4.68
CA LEU A 22 -10.32 12.26 -4.04
C LEU A 22 -8.83 12.64 -4.16
N GLU A 23 -8.15 12.77 -3.03
CA GLU A 23 -6.71 13.13 -3.02
C GLU A 23 -5.79 11.95 -2.65
N VAL A 24 -6.31 10.99 -1.88
CA VAL A 24 -5.55 9.87 -1.30
C VAL A 24 -6.35 8.58 -1.37
N ILE A 25 -5.68 7.51 -1.80
CA ILE A 25 -6.18 6.14 -1.72
C ILE A 25 -5.20 5.32 -0.88
N SER A 26 -5.77 4.61 0.11
CA SER A 26 -5.06 3.59 0.88
C SER A 26 -5.83 2.28 0.76
N CYS A 27 -5.14 1.26 0.22
CA CYS A 27 -5.73 -0.02 -0.17
C CYS A 27 -5.89 -0.96 1.03
N GLY A 28 -7.12 -1.13 1.50
CA GLY A 28 -7.42 -2.10 2.56
C GLY A 28 -7.61 -3.55 2.09
N ALA A 29 -7.70 -3.79 0.78
CA ALA A 29 -7.72 -5.13 0.18
C ALA A 29 -6.47 -5.37 -0.65
N ASN A 30 -6.17 -6.64 -0.84
CA ASN A 30 -5.22 -7.08 -1.85
C ASN A 30 -5.83 -6.91 -3.25
N VAL A 31 -5.08 -6.32 -4.17
CA VAL A 31 -5.45 -6.16 -5.59
C VAL A 31 -6.84 -5.51 -5.75
N PRO A 32 -7.04 -4.24 -5.35
CA PRO A 32 -8.36 -3.61 -5.36
C PRO A 32 -8.86 -3.24 -6.77
N PHE A 33 -7.95 -2.99 -7.70
CA PHE A 33 -8.26 -2.61 -9.08
C PHE A 33 -8.61 -3.81 -9.95
N ALA A 34 -9.56 -3.64 -10.86
CA ALA A 34 -10.00 -4.63 -11.83
C ALA A 34 -8.99 -4.87 -12.98
N ASP A 35 -7.72 -4.55 -12.75
CA ASP A 35 -6.61 -4.88 -13.64
C ASP A 35 -6.52 -6.39 -13.80
N LYS A 36 -5.98 -6.86 -14.94
CA LYS A 36 -5.70 -8.29 -15.16
C LYS A 36 -4.43 -8.69 -14.41
N GLU A 37 -3.46 -7.80 -14.40
CA GLU A 37 -2.20 -7.87 -13.68
C GLU A 37 -2.44 -7.96 -12.17
N ILE A 38 -1.54 -8.65 -11.46
CA ILE A 38 -1.66 -8.87 -10.01
C ILE A 38 -1.00 -7.73 -9.21
N PHE A 39 0.04 -7.10 -9.76
CA PHE A 39 0.89 -6.18 -8.99
C PHE A 39 0.68 -4.71 -9.35
N PHE A 40 0.98 -4.32 -10.58
CA PHE A 40 0.84 -2.94 -11.05
C PHE A 40 0.29 -2.96 -12.47
N GLY A 41 -1.02 -2.77 -12.59
CA GLY A 41 -1.73 -2.76 -13.87
C GLY A 41 -2.08 -1.34 -14.33
N PRO A 42 -2.70 -1.20 -15.51
CA PRO A 42 -2.98 0.10 -16.12
C PRO A 42 -3.91 1.00 -15.29
N ILE A 43 -4.89 0.43 -14.58
CA ILE A 43 -5.78 1.23 -13.72
C ILE A 43 -5.00 1.74 -12.50
N MET A 44 -4.18 0.89 -11.89
CA MET A 44 -3.34 1.27 -10.77
C MET A 44 -2.34 2.37 -11.16
N GLU A 45 -1.68 2.24 -12.31
CA GLU A 45 -0.74 3.23 -12.85
C GLU A 45 -1.43 4.57 -13.13
N HIS A 46 -2.57 4.55 -13.83
CA HIS A 46 -3.37 5.75 -14.09
C HIS A 46 -3.79 6.45 -12.80
N THR A 47 -4.16 5.68 -11.78
CA THR A 47 -4.55 6.22 -10.47
C THR A 47 -3.35 6.86 -9.76
N ASP A 48 -2.22 6.17 -9.69
CA ASP A 48 -1.00 6.63 -9.00
C ASP A 48 -0.41 7.89 -9.65
N TYR A 49 -0.63 8.08 -10.96
CA TYR A 49 -0.20 9.29 -11.66
C TYR A 49 -1.05 10.53 -11.33
N LYS A 50 -2.31 10.33 -10.94
CA LYS A 50 -3.26 11.43 -10.68
C LYS A 50 -3.36 11.79 -9.20
N VAL A 51 -3.31 10.80 -8.31
CA VAL A 51 -3.55 10.97 -6.87
C VAL A 51 -2.57 10.15 -6.03
N SER A 52 -2.50 10.43 -4.73
CA SER A 52 -1.65 9.67 -3.83
C SER A 52 -2.18 8.26 -3.61
N LEU A 53 -1.55 7.27 -4.23
CA LEU A 53 -1.92 5.86 -4.05
C LEU A 53 -0.90 5.12 -3.17
N ILE A 54 -1.33 4.73 -1.97
CA ILE A 54 -0.54 3.88 -1.07
C ILE A 54 -0.84 2.41 -1.39
N PRO A 55 0.16 1.60 -1.79
CA PRO A 55 -0.08 0.23 -2.22
C PRO A 55 -0.50 -0.69 -1.05
N ASP A 56 -1.14 -1.80 -1.39
CA ASP A 56 -1.68 -2.78 -0.44
C ASP A 56 -0.59 -3.49 0.37
N PHE A 57 0.56 -3.83 -0.23
CA PHE A 57 1.68 -4.43 0.48
C PHE A 57 2.36 -3.50 1.50
N ILE A 58 1.96 -2.23 1.57
CA ILE A 58 2.31 -1.31 2.67
C ILE A 58 1.11 -1.07 3.58
N SER A 59 -0.06 -0.74 3.03
CA SER A 59 -1.23 -0.33 3.80
C SER A 59 -2.01 -1.49 4.45
N ASN A 60 -1.87 -2.70 3.93
CA ASN A 60 -2.49 -3.94 4.41
C ASN A 60 -1.46 -4.99 4.90
N CYS A 61 -0.19 -4.61 5.09
CA CYS A 61 0.85 -5.56 5.52
C CYS A 61 0.79 -5.91 7.01
N GLY A 62 -0.10 -5.30 7.78
CA GLY A 62 -0.16 -5.44 9.23
C GLY A 62 -0.24 -6.90 9.67
N MET A 63 -1.13 -7.69 9.08
CA MET A 63 -1.24 -9.12 9.40
C MET A 63 0.07 -9.87 9.15
N ALA A 64 0.69 -9.67 7.99
CA ALA A 64 1.97 -10.31 7.66
C ALA A 64 3.09 -9.89 8.62
N ARG A 65 3.11 -8.61 9.04
CA ARG A 65 4.09 -8.12 10.02
C ARG A 65 3.87 -8.71 11.40
N VAL A 66 2.61 -8.84 11.86
CA VAL A 66 2.29 -9.50 13.13
C VAL A 66 2.76 -10.96 13.12
N PHE A 67 2.54 -11.70 12.02
CA PHE A 67 3.07 -13.05 11.87
C PHE A 67 4.60 -13.09 11.96
N ALA A 68 5.29 -12.18 11.26
CA ALA A 68 6.74 -12.10 11.31
C ALA A 68 7.25 -11.77 12.74
N TYR A 69 6.58 -10.84 13.43
CA TYR A 69 6.90 -10.49 14.82
C TYR A 69 6.83 -11.72 15.75
N PHE A 70 5.82 -12.58 15.58
CA PHE A 70 5.72 -13.81 16.38
C PHE A 70 6.77 -14.88 16.04
N MET A 71 7.41 -14.80 14.87
CA MET A 71 8.52 -15.70 14.51
C MET A 71 9.87 -15.21 15.06
N GLU A 72 9.97 -13.96 15.51
CA GLU A 72 11.19 -13.41 16.10
C GLU A 72 11.43 -13.98 17.52
N ARG A 73 12.69 -14.24 17.88
CA ARG A 73 13.04 -14.77 19.22
C ARG A 73 12.94 -13.65 20.26
N LYS A 74 12.27 -13.91 21.39
CA LYS A 74 12.14 -13.01 22.57
C LYS A 74 11.30 -11.75 22.32
N VAL A 75 10.08 -11.92 21.84
CA VAL A 75 9.12 -10.81 21.67
C VAL A 75 8.16 -10.66 22.83
N LEU A 76 7.67 -9.44 23.04
CA LEU A 76 6.65 -9.12 24.05
C LEU A 76 5.26 -9.35 23.45
N MET A 77 4.53 -10.33 23.97
CA MET A 77 3.18 -10.67 23.52
C MET A 77 2.11 -9.75 24.14
N THR A 78 2.30 -8.44 23.99
CA THR A 78 1.34 -7.43 24.43
C THR A 78 0.79 -6.69 23.23
N ASP A 79 -0.49 -6.30 23.28
CA ASP A 79 -1.14 -5.58 22.19
C ASP A 79 -0.38 -4.31 21.81
N GLU A 80 0.16 -3.58 22.79
CA GLU A 80 0.95 -2.38 22.58
C GLU A 80 2.25 -2.66 21.80
N ALA A 81 2.99 -3.71 22.17
CA ALA A 81 4.23 -4.07 21.49
C ALA A 81 3.97 -4.49 20.03
N ILE A 82 2.94 -5.30 19.79
CA ILE A 82 2.53 -5.76 18.45
C ILE A 82 2.09 -4.57 17.59
N PHE A 83 1.26 -3.68 18.16
CA PHE A 83 0.77 -2.50 17.46
C PHE A 83 1.89 -1.51 17.13
N ASN A 84 2.80 -1.26 18.08
CA ASN A 84 3.94 -0.37 17.86
C ASN A 84 4.89 -0.94 16.80
N ASP A 85 5.23 -2.22 16.87
CA ASP A 85 6.09 -2.86 15.86
C ASP A 85 5.51 -2.75 14.43
N THR A 86 4.22 -3.06 14.29
CA THR A 86 3.50 -2.94 13.01
C THR A 86 3.50 -1.49 12.52
N SER A 87 3.16 -0.55 13.40
CA SER A 87 3.09 0.88 13.07
C SER A 87 4.46 1.44 12.66
N GLN A 88 5.53 1.08 13.36
CA GLN A 88 6.89 1.51 13.01
C GLN A 88 7.33 0.91 11.68
N THR A 89 6.94 -0.33 11.38
CA THR A 89 7.27 -0.97 10.10
C THR A 89 6.60 -0.25 8.93
N ILE A 90 5.29 -0.01 9.01
CA ILE A 90 4.55 0.77 7.98
C ILE A 90 5.15 2.17 7.83
N LYS A 91 5.45 2.86 8.94
CA LYS A 91 6.07 4.18 8.94
C LYS A 91 7.44 4.17 8.26
N LYS A 92 8.28 3.16 8.51
CA LYS A 92 9.60 3.03 7.87
C LYS A 92 9.45 2.84 6.36
N ALA A 93 8.52 1.99 5.92
CA ALA A 93 8.24 1.77 4.50
C ALA A 93 7.80 3.08 3.81
N LEU A 94 6.82 3.78 4.39
CA LEU A 94 6.36 5.07 3.85
C LEU A 94 7.47 6.13 3.84
N LYS A 95 8.33 6.18 4.86
CA LYS A 95 9.49 7.08 4.86
C LYS A 95 10.50 6.76 3.77
N LYS A 96 10.77 5.47 3.49
CA LYS A 96 11.66 5.07 2.39
C LYS A 96 11.11 5.58 1.05
N VAL A 97 9.81 5.38 0.81
CA VAL A 97 9.12 5.88 -0.38
C VAL A 97 9.23 7.40 -0.46
N TYR A 98 8.85 8.11 0.60
CA TYR A 98 8.90 9.58 0.65
C TYR A 98 10.31 10.16 0.46
N ASN A 99 11.33 9.49 0.99
CA ASN A 99 12.72 9.91 0.81
C ASN A 99 13.19 9.78 -0.63
N LYS A 100 12.67 8.80 -1.37
CA LYS A 100 12.99 8.56 -2.79
C LYS A 100 12.15 9.45 -3.71
N ASN A 101 10.86 9.58 -3.43
CA ASN A 101 9.91 10.40 -4.16
C ASN A 101 9.14 11.32 -3.20
N LYS A 102 9.36 12.63 -3.32
CA LYS A 102 8.67 13.66 -2.52
C LYS A 102 7.38 14.17 -3.17
N SER A 103 7.04 13.67 -4.36
CA SER A 103 5.76 13.96 -5.01
C SER A 103 4.59 13.37 -4.22
N LYS A 104 3.40 13.89 -4.50
CA LYS A 104 2.14 13.31 -4.04
C LYS A 104 1.66 12.18 -4.96
N THR A 105 2.26 12.02 -6.13
CA THR A 105 1.92 11.00 -7.13
C THR A 105 3.08 10.02 -7.28
N GLU A 106 2.83 8.91 -7.97
CA GLU A 106 3.83 7.86 -8.24
C GLU A 106 4.37 7.19 -6.96
N ILE A 107 3.56 7.21 -5.90
CA ILE A 107 3.91 6.64 -4.58
C ILE A 107 3.97 5.11 -4.70
N SER A 108 2.99 4.52 -5.38
CA SER A 108 2.94 3.07 -5.56
C SER A 108 4.05 2.58 -6.49
N ALA A 109 4.29 3.27 -7.60
CA ALA A 109 5.39 2.97 -8.52
C ALA A 109 6.75 3.00 -7.77
N THR A 110 6.98 4.05 -6.98
CA THR A 110 8.20 4.19 -6.17
C THR A 110 8.32 3.06 -5.13
N ALA A 111 7.21 2.70 -4.49
CA ALA A 111 7.18 1.61 -3.51
C ALA A 111 7.50 0.25 -4.15
N PHE A 112 6.96 -0.04 -5.33
CA PHE A 112 7.27 -1.26 -6.08
C PHE A 112 8.74 -1.30 -6.49
N GLU A 113 9.28 -0.19 -6.97
CA GLU A 113 10.69 -0.09 -7.33
C GLU A 113 11.60 -0.37 -6.12
N ILE A 114 11.29 0.18 -4.94
CA ILE A 114 12.04 -0.11 -3.71
C ILE A 114 11.94 -1.60 -3.35
N ALA A 115 10.73 -2.18 -3.39
CA ALA A 115 10.53 -3.60 -3.06
C ALA A 115 11.28 -4.55 -4.01
N LEU A 116 11.28 -4.25 -5.32
CA LEU A 116 12.01 -5.03 -6.31
C LEU A 116 13.53 -4.96 -6.10
N ASN A 117 14.05 -3.79 -5.73
CA ASN A 117 15.47 -3.63 -5.41
C ASN A 117 15.90 -4.38 -4.13
N GLU A 118 14.98 -4.65 -3.20
CA GLU A 118 15.27 -5.43 -1.98
C GLU A 118 15.22 -6.96 -2.22
N LEU A 119 14.71 -7.40 -3.37
CA LEU A 119 14.58 -8.81 -3.75
C LEU A 119 15.74 -9.34 -4.60
N ILE A 120 16.55 -8.45 -5.18
CA ILE A 120 17.72 -8.77 -6.03
C ILE A 120 18.99 -8.61 -5.19
#